data_AF-A0A959MPR1-F1
#
_entry.id   AF-A0A959MPR1-F1
#
_cell.length_a   1.000
_cell.length_b   1.000
_cell.length_c   1.000
_cell.angle_alpha   90.00
_cell.angle_beta   90.00
_cell.angle_gamma   90.00
#
_symmetry.space_group_name_H-M   'P 1'
#
loop_
_entity.id
_entity.type
_entity.pdbx_description
1 polymer ?
#
loop_
_entity_poly.entity_id
_entity_poly.type
_entity_poly.pdbx_seq_one_letter_code
_entity_poly.pdbx_strand_id
1 'polypeptide(L)'
;MKRKFIFSIAALFSIALLFSACKSSRVWETKPRQSKYPPPPPRYNPQPPARYAVTPLIISPRPGFTMNQFSDGRYYHRSNRGFLYWKGIDNRFYLDRTYLNRVHYTKWEYKEWKKYRKHYADKRKY
;
A
#
# COMPACT_ATOMS: atom_id res chain seq x y z
N MET A 1 -8.31 -71.00 10.38
CA MET A 1 -9.03 -69.79 9.94
C MET A 1 -8.64 -68.56 10.79
N LYS A 2 -7.39 -68.06 10.72
CA LYS A 2 -6.94 -66.90 11.54
C LYS A 2 -6.03 -65.89 10.81
N ARG A 3 -5.72 -66.10 9.52
CA ARG A 3 -4.78 -65.24 8.75
C ARG A 3 -5.45 -64.19 7.87
N LYS A 4 -6.74 -64.32 7.56
CA LYS A 4 -7.48 -63.35 6.74
C LYS A 4 -7.97 -62.13 7.53
N PHE A 5 -7.97 -62.18 8.86
CA PHE A 5 -8.45 -61.10 9.72
C PHE A 5 -7.43 -59.98 9.93
N ILE A 6 -6.14 -60.27 9.75
CA ILE A 6 -5.05 -59.31 10.01
C ILE A 6 -4.92 -58.29 8.87
N PHE A 7 -5.20 -58.69 7.62
CA PHE A 7 -5.09 -57.80 6.46
C PHE A 7 -6.16 -56.71 6.41
N SER A 8 -7.35 -56.92 7.01
CA SER A 8 -8.40 -55.90 7.05
C SER A 8 -8.09 -54.76 8.02
N ILE A 9 -7.36 -55.02 9.11
CA ILE A 9 -7.04 -54.00 10.11
C ILE A 9 -5.98 -53.03 9.58
N ALA A 10 -5.01 -53.53 8.81
CA ALA A 10 -3.97 -52.70 8.19
C ALA A 10 -4.52 -51.71 7.15
N ALA A 11 -5.57 -52.08 6.41
CA ALA A 11 -6.17 -51.20 5.40
C ALA A 11 -6.94 -50.01 6.02
N LEU A 12 -7.56 -50.20 7.20
CA LEU A 12 -8.30 -49.14 7.88
C LEU A 12 -7.37 -48.10 8.56
N PHE A 13 -6.19 -48.51 9.02
CA PHE A 13 -5.20 -47.59 9.57
C PHE A 13 -4.62 -46.62 8.53
N SER A 14 -4.45 -47.08 7.28
CA SER A 14 -3.94 -46.23 6.19
C SER A 14 -4.90 -45.11 5.80
N ILE A 15 -6.22 -45.31 5.95
CA ILE A 15 -7.22 -44.27 5.64
C ILE A 15 -7.27 -43.21 6.76
N ALA A 16 -7.11 -43.61 8.03
CA ALA A 16 -7.11 -42.67 9.15
C ALA A 16 -5.91 -41.69 9.14
N LEU A 17 -4.76 -42.11 8.60
CA LEU A 17 -3.58 -41.24 8.45
C LEU A 17 -3.75 -40.16 7.39
N LEU A 18 -4.57 -40.39 6.35
CA LEU A 18 -4.88 -39.38 5.33
C LEU A 18 -5.79 -38.26 5.87
N PHE A 19 -6.67 -38.56 6.83
CA PHE A 19 -7.53 -37.53 7.45
C PHE A 19 -6.81 -36.72 8.55
N SER A 20 -5.70 -37.21 9.11
CA SER A 20 -4.89 -36.46 10.09
C SER A 20 -3.97 -35.40 9.44
N ALA A 21 -3.71 -35.50 8.13
CA ALA A 21 -2.97 -34.49 7.38
C ALA A 21 -3.79 -33.21 7.11
N CYS A 22 -5.11 -33.26 7.29
CA CYS A 22 -5.99 -32.08 7.25
C CYS A 22 -6.15 -31.45 8.64
N LYS A 23 -5.05 -31.25 9.38
CA LYS A 23 -5.08 -30.29 10.48
C LYS A 23 -5.25 -28.91 9.87
N SER A 24 -6.49 -28.40 10.01
CA SER A 24 -6.87 -27.01 9.78
C SER A 24 -5.88 -26.09 10.49
N SER A 25 -4.85 -25.67 9.76
CA SER A 25 -4.00 -24.54 10.11
C SER A 25 -4.84 -23.27 9.93
N ARG A 26 -5.85 -23.08 10.79
CA ARG A 26 -6.27 -21.74 11.20
C ARG A 26 -5.30 -21.26 12.27
N VAL A 27 -4.03 -21.17 11.91
CA VAL A 27 -3.21 -20.08 12.43
C VAL A 27 -3.82 -18.86 11.75
N TRP A 28 -4.72 -18.19 12.46
CA TRP A 28 -5.00 -16.80 12.17
C TRP A 28 -3.68 -16.10 12.39
N GLU A 29 -2.91 -16.04 11.32
CA GLU A 29 -1.78 -15.17 11.21
C GLU A 29 -2.35 -13.79 11.55
N THR A 30 -2.12 -13.33 12.78
CA THR A 30 -1.99 -11.91 13.04
C THR A 30 -0.71 -11.43 12.36
N LYS A 31 -0.56 -11.72 11.07
CA LYS A 31 0.22 -10.88 10.19
C LYS A 31 -0.48 -9.55 10.33
N PRO A 32 0.17 -8.52 10.89
CA PRO A 32 -0.39 -7.19 10.83
C PRO A 32 -0.67 -6.98 9.36
N ARG A 33 -1.95 -6.73 9.03
CA ARG A 33 -2.41 -6.40 7.70
C ARG A 33 -1.47 -5.31 7.24
N GLN A 34 -0.47 -5.68 6.45
CA GLN A 34 0.62 -4.77 6.10
C GLN A 34 -0.09 -3.74 5.26
N SER A 35 -0.37 -2.61 5.89
CA SER A 35 -1.22 -1.57 5.34
C SER A 35 -0.69 -1.31 3.93
N LYS A 36 -1.57 -1.41 2.94
CA LYS A 36 -1.28 -1.07 1.54
C LYS A 36 -0.89 0.41 1.38
N TYR A 37 -0.80 1.14 2.50
CA TYR A 37 -0.31 2.49 2.64
C TYR A 37 0.90 2.50 3.58
N PRO A 38 1.93 3.32 3.31
CA PRO A 38 2.92 3.67 4.32
C PRO A 38 2.19 4.06 5.61
N PRO A 39 2.78 3.79 6.79
CA PRO A 39 2.13 4.06 8.05
C PRO A 39 1.51 5.46 8.00
N PRO A 40 0.21 5.59 8.35
CA PRO A 40 -0.43 6.89 8.36
C PRO A 40 0.45 7.84 9.18
N PRO A 41 0.58 9.11 8.77
CA PRO A 41 1.28 10.08 9.60
C PRO A 41 0.71 10.00 11.04
N PRO A 42 1.52 10.27 12.08
CA PRO A 42 1.02 10.37 13.45
C PRO A 42 -0.30 11.13 13.44
N ARG A 43 -1.34 10.60 14.10
CA ARG A 43 -2.65 11.25 14.17
C ARG A 43 -2.42 12.66 14.72
N TYR A 44 -2.45 13.63 13.82
CA TYR A 44 -2.32 15.03 14.18
C TYR A 44 -3.62 15.40 14.90
N ASN A 45 -3.50 15.53 16.22
CA ASN A 45 -4.54 16.11 17.05
C ASN A 45 -4.87 17.48 16.44
N PRO A 46 -6.13 17.80 16.08
CA PRO A 46 -6.47 19.05 15.41
C PRO A 46 -6.27 20.22 16.38
N GLN A 47 -5.04 20.69 16.44
CA GLN A 47 -4.64 21.94 17.06
C GLN A 47 -4.56 23.02 15.96
N PRO A 48 -4.71 24.30 16.34
CA PRO A 48 -5.60 25.34 15.79
C PRO A 48 -5.18 25.84 14.38
N PRO A 49 -5.93 26.77 13.74
CA PRO A 49 -6.22 26.76 12.30
C PRO A 49 -4.98 26.47 11.45
N ALA A 50 -5.11 25.44 10.62
CA ALA A 50 -4.06 24.88 9.79
C ALA A 50 -3.31 25.99 9.06
N ARG A 51 -2.09 26.31 9.52
CA ARG A 51 -1.16 27.13 8.74
C ARG A 51 -0.91 26.36 7.45
N TYR A 52 -1.55 26.81 6.37
CA TYR A 52 -1.34 26.24 5.05
C TYR A 52 0.16 26.24 4.76
N ALA A 53 0.71 25.08 4.41
CA ALA A 53 2.10 25.01 4.04
C ALA A 53 2.26 25.63 2.64
N VAL A 54 3.20 26.56 2.50
CA VAL A 54 3.67 26.99 1.18
C VAL A 54 4.49 25.83 0.62
N THR A 55 3.88 25.07 -0.28
CA THR A 55 4.49 23.86 -0.86
C THR A 55 3.86 23.63 -2.24
N PRO A 56 4.68 23.47 -3.30
CA PRO A 56 4.18 23.38 -4.66
C PRO A 56 3.42 22.07 -4.90
N LEU A 57 2.44 22.12 -5.80
CA LEU A 57 1.66 20.94 -6.22
C LEU A 57 2.45 19.99 -7.12
N ILE A 58 3.44 20.51 -7.83
CA ILE A 58 4.25 19.79 -8.81
C ILE A 58 5.71 20.12 -8.52
N ILE A 59 6.56 19.11 -8.45
CA ILE A 59 8.01 19.27 -8.31
C ILE A 59 8.74 18.48 -9.38
N SER A 60 9.91 18.97 -9.76
CA SER A 60 10.83 18.24 -10.64
C SER A 60 11.95 17.61 -9.81
N PRO A 61 12.40 16.40 -10.15
CA PRO A 61 13.55 15.80 -9.50
C PRO A 61 14.79 16.65 -9.75
N ARG A 62 15.65 16.75 -8.75
CA ARG A 62 16.93 17.49 -8.76
C ARG A 62 18.06 16.53 -8.37
N PRO A 63 19.34 16.86 -8.57
CA PRO A 63 20.44 16.07 -8.01
C PRO A 63 20.26 15.86 -6.49
N GLY A 64 20.45 14.63 -6.02
CA GLY A 64 20.20 14.25 -4.62
C GLY A 64 18.72 13.99 -4.28
N PHE A 65 17.83 14.02 -5.26
CA PHE A 65 16.41 13.72 -5.06
C PHE A 65 16.19 12.23 -4.76
N THR A 66 15.59 11.94 -3.61
CA THR A 66 15.27 10.57 -3.21
C THR A 66 13.92 10.15 -3.76
N MET A 67 13.90 8.98 -4.41
CA MET A 67 12.70 8.38 -4.96
C MET A 67 12.54 6.98 -4.38
N ASN A 68 11.35 6.71 -3.85
CA ASN A 68 10.99 5.42 -3.28
C ASN A 68 9.99 4.71 -4.19
N GLN A 69 10.00 3.39 -4.16
CA GLN A 69 9.00 2.57 -4.84
C GLN A 69 7.97 2.07 -3.83
N PHE A 70 6.71 2.16 -4.20
CA PHE A 70 5.58 1.62 -3.46
C PHE A 70 5.39 0.14 -3.81
N SER A 71 4.68 -0.61 -2.97
CA SER A 71 4.43 -2.05 -3.19
C SER A 71 3.68 -2.37 -4.48
N ASP A 72 2.98 -1.40 -5.06
CA ASP A 72 2.29 -1.52 -6.37
C ASP A 72 3.17 -1.10 -7.56
N GLY A 73 4.47 -0.92 -7.33
CA GLY A 73 5.45 -0.54 -8.34
C GLY A 73 5.47 0.95 -8.70
N ARG A 74 4.58 1.77 -8.13
CA ARG A 74 4.55 3.22 -8.40
C ARG A 74 5.64 3.92 -7.62
N TYR A 75 6.24 4.94 -8.21
CA TYR A 75 7.29 5.72 -7.56
C TYR A 75 6.71 6.94 -6.88
N TYR A 76 7.28 7.28 -5.73
CA TYR A 76 6.91 8.46 -4.97
C TYR A 76 8.13 9.13 -4.34
N HIS A 77 7.97 10.40 -4.03
CA HIS A 77 8.89 11.19 -3.24
C HIS A 77 8.18 11.66 -1.97
N ARG A 78 8.90 11.70 -0.86
CA ARG A 78 8.38 12.24 0.39
C ARG A 78 9.23 13.43 0.80
N SER A 79 8.61 14.59 0.95
CA SER A 79 9.32 15.79 1.38
C SER A 79 9.65 15.72 2.88
N ASN A 80 10.62 16.53 3.30
CA ASN A 80 11.00 16.66 4.72
C ASN A 80 9.84 17.14 5.61
N ARG A 81 8.82 17.78 5.03
CA ARG A 81 7.60 18.22 5.71
C ARG A 81 6.51 17.13 5.75
N GLY A 82 6.81 15.94 5.25
CA GLY A 82 5.89 14.80 5.25
C GLY A 82 4.92 14.76 4.08
N PHE A 83 5.00 15.67 3.11
CA PHE A 83 4.14 15.64 1.92
C PHE A 83 4.57 14.52 0.99
N LEU A 84 3.58 13.80 0.46
CA LEU A 84 3.81 12.71 -0.48
C LEU A 84 3.54 13.19 -1.90
N TYR A 85 4.47 12.91 -2.80
CA TYR A 85 4.36 13.22 -4.22
C TYR A 85 4.49 11.96 -5.05
N TRP A 86 3.63 11.80 -6.03
CA TRP A 86 3.63 10.65 -6.94
C TRP A 86 4.33 10.98 -8.24
N LYS A 87 5.20 10.08 -8.69
CA LYS A 87 5.86 10.21 -9.99
C LYS A 87 4.81 10.11 -11.10
N GLY A 88 4.77 11.12 -11.95
CA GLY A 88 4.02 11.13 -13.19
C GLY A 88 4.84 10.59 -14.36
N ILE A 89 4.18 10.48 -15.51
CA ILE A 89 4.76 9.95 -16.75
C ILE A 89 5.84 10.90 -17.29
N ASP A 90 5.69 12.20 -17.06
CA ASP A 90 6.58 13.27 -17.51
C ASP A 90 7.75 13.53 -16.56
N ASN A 91 8.11 12.53 -15.74
CA ASN A 91 9.19 12.59 -14.76
C ASN A 91 9.05 13.71 -13.71
N ARG A 92 7.86 14.33 -13.60
CA ARG A 92 7.50 15.25 -12.52
C ARG A 92 6.78 14.51 -11.41
N PHE A 93 6.72 15.13 -10.24
CA PHE A 93 6.15 14.56 -9.03
C PHE A 93 4.98 15.42 -8.57
N TYR A 94 3.82 14.79 -8.40
CA TYR A 94 2.53 15.45 -8.17
C TYR A 94 2.06 15.20 -6.74
N LEU A 95 1.69 16.26 -6.02
CA LEU A 95 1.23 16.16 -4.63
C LEU A 95 0.05 15.19 -4.50
N ASP A 96 0.07 14.33 -3.48
CA ASP A 96 -1.07 13.46 -3.21
C ASP A 96 -2.31 14.30 -2.85
N ARG A 97 -3.46 13.91 -3.40
CA ARG A 97 -4.75 14.61 -3.22
C ARG A 97 -5.08 14.84 -1.74
N THR A 98 -4.67 13.92 -0.85
CA THR A 98 -4.92 14.00 0.59
C THR A 98 -4.29 15.22 1.26
N TYR A 99 -3.28 15.85 0.62
CA TYR A 99 -2.63 17.05 1.13
C TYR A 99 -3.10 18.35 0.48
N LEU A 100 -3.98 18.30 -0.53
CA LEU A 100 -4.42 19.52 -1.24
C LEU A 100 -5.06 20.54 -0.31
N ASN A 101 -5.84 20.11 0.68
CA ASN A 101 -6.47 21.01 1.64
C ASN A 101 -5.50 21.60 2.67
N ARG A 102 -4.21 21.27 2.60
CA ARG A 102 -3.16 21.71 3.54
C ARG A 102 -2.13 22.63 2.90
N VAL A 103 -2.25 22.92 1.62
CA VAL A 103 -1.29 23.74 0.87
C VAL A 103 -2.00 24.88 0.15
N HIS A 104 -1.30 26.00 -0.01
CA HIS A 104 -1.74 27.07 -0.90
C HIS A 104 -1.27 26.78 -2.32
N TYR A 105 -2.14 27.04 -3.29
CA TYR A 105 -1.84 26.92 -4.70
C TYR A 105 -2.65 27.94 -5.50
N THR A 106 -2.11 28.28 -6.67
CA THR A 106 -2.81 29.08 -7.66
C THR A 106 -3.79 28.25 -8.47
N LYS A 107 -4.75 28.92 -9.11
CA LYS A 107 -5.71 28.27 -10.03
C LYS A 107 -5.01 27.54 -11.16
N TRP A 108 -3.89 28.07 -11.65
CA TRP A 108 -3.11 27.48 -12.73
C TRP A 108 -2.41 26.19 -12.29
N GLU A 109 -1.70 26.21 -11.15
CA GLU A 109 -1.04 25.01 -10.59
C GLU A 109 -2.05 23.90 -10.35
N TYR A 110 -3.23 24.23 -9.81
CA TYR A 110 -4.28 23.24 -9.60
C TYR A 110 -4.81 22.67 -10.91
N LYS A 111 -4.98 23.50 -11.96
CA LYS A 111 -5.43 23.04 -13.28
C LYS A 111 -4.41 22.08 -13.89
N GLU A 112 -3.13 22.40 -13.80
CA GLU A 112 -2.05 21.54 -14.27
C GLU A 112 -2.00 20.23 -13.47
N TRP A 113 -1.97 20.30 -12.15
CA TRP A 113 -2.01 19.13 -11.27
C TRP A 113 -3.21 18.22 -11.58
N LYS A 114 -4.40 18.82 -11.75
CA LYS A 114 -5.64 18.08 -12.05
C LYS A 114 -5.59 17.39 -13.41
N LYS A 115 -4.97 18.01 -14.42
CA LYS A 115 -4.79 17.43 -15.76
C LYS A 115 -3.97 16.14 -15.67
N TYR A 116 -2.83 16.17 -14.98
CA TYR A 116 -1.87 15.07 -14.99
C TYR A 116 -2.13 14.01 -13.91
N ARG A 117 -2.83 14.34 -12.82
CA ARG A 117 -3.17 13.37 -11.76
C ARG A 117 -4.07 12.22 -12.25
N LYS A 118 -4.83 12.40 -13.32
CA LYS A 118 -5.64 11.32 -13.93
C LYS A 118 -4.78 10.15 -14.39
N HIS A 119 -3.62 10.42 -14.97
CA HIS A 119 -2.71 9.39 -15.50
C HIS A 119 -2.07 8.51 -14.42
N TYR A 120 -2.11 8.94 -13.15
CA TYR A 120 -1.62 8.16 -12.01
C TYR A 120 -2.75 7.43 -11.26
N ALA A 121 -3.98 7.96 -11.30
CA ALA A 121 -5.11 7.38 -10.56
C ALA A 121 -5.64 6.07 -11.17
N ASP A 122 -5.34 5.82 -12.45
CA ASP A 122 -5.95 4.73 -13.23
C ASP A 122 -5.44 3.33 -12.82
N LYS A 123 -4.27 3.22 -12.19
CA LYS A 123 -3.77 1.94 -11.66
C LYS A 123 -4.43 1.48 -10.35
N ARG A 124 -5.47 2.15 -9.85
CA ARG A 124 -6.18 1.76 -8.62
C ARG A 124 -7.34 0.79 -8.84
N LYS A 125 -7.60 0.35 -10.08
CA LYS A 125 -8.77 -0.47 -10.43
C LYS A 125 -8.50 -1.98 -10.54
N TYR A 126 -7.31 -2.45 -10.16
CA TYR A 126 -6.99 -3.88 -10.12
C TYR A 126 -6.41 -4.26 -8.77
#